data_AF-A0A950BW66-F1
#
_entry.id   AF-A0A950BW66-F1
#
_cell.length_a   1.000
_cell.length_b   1.000
_cell.length_c   1.000
_cell.angle_alpha   90.00
_cell.angle_beta   90.00
_cell.angle_gamma   90.00
#
_symmetry.space_group_name_H-M   'P 1'
#
loop_
_entity.id
_entity.type
_entity.pdbx_description
1 polymer ?
#
loop_
_entity_poly.entity_id
_entity_poly.type
_entity_poly.pdbx_seq_one_letter_code
_entity_poly.pdbx_strand_id
1 'polypeptide(L)' 'MDAAAGLSQSTGLLTNDAMVVAVMKANGLTNLASNDADFDRVPGLTRYAPA' A
#
# COMPACT_ATOMS: atom_id res chain seq x y z
N MET A 1 -9.14 -11.61 1.80
CA MET A 1 -8.32 -11.73 0.58
C MET A 1 -8.77 -10.76 -0.51
N ASP A 2 -10.08 -10.51 -0.64
CA ASP A 2 -10.64 -9.63 -1.70
C ASP A 2 -10.12 -8.19 -1.67
N ALA A 3 -9.93 -7.60 -0.48
CA ALA A 3 -9.42 -6.23 -0.36
C ALA A 3 -7.99 -6.09 -0.93
N ALA A 4 -7.10 -7.04 -0.65
CA ALA A 4 -5.74 -7.04 -1.18
C ALA A 4 -5.72 -7.33 -2.69
N ALA A 5 -6.56 -8.26 -3.16
CA ALA A 5 -6.69 -8.53 -4.60
C ALA A 5 -7.19 -7.29 -5.37
N GLY A 6 -8.21 -6.60 -4.85
CA GLY A 6 -8.72 -5.36 -5.45
C GLY A 6 -7.70 -4.21 -5.42
N LEU A 7 -6.94 -4.08 -4.34
CA LEU A 7 -5.84 -3.11 -4.25
C LEU A 7 -4.74 -3.43 -5.26
N SER A 8 -4.32 -4.69 -5.37
CA SER A 8 -3.33 -5.13 -6.35
C SER A 8 -3.77 -4.79 -7.77
N GLN A 9 -5.02 -5.09 -8.14
CA GLN A 9 -5.57 -4.77 -9.46
C GLN A 9 -5.66 -3.27 -9.74
N SER A 10 -6.05 -2.45 -8.75
CA SER A 10 -6.27 -1.01 -8.93
C SER A 10 -5.00 -0.16 -8.87
N THR A 11 -3.95 -0.65 -8.21
CA THR A 11 -2.69 0.10 -7.99
C THR A 11 -1.50 -0.51 -8.73
N GLY A 12 -1.62 -1.74 -9.23
CA GLY A 12 -0.53 -2.50 -9.81
C GLY A 12 0.46 -3.07 -8.77
N LEU A 13 0.16 -2.95 -7.48
CA LEU A 13 0.98 -3.54 -6.42
C LEU A 13 1.03 -5.06 -6.53
N LEU A 14 2.17 -5.64 -6.14
CA LEU A 14 2.24 -7.08 -5.89
C LEU A 14 1.27 -7.44 -4.75
N THR A 15 0.80 -8.69 -4.75
CA THR A 15 -0.22 -9.13 -3.79
C THR A 15 0.21 -8.92 -2.33
N ASN A 16 1.49 -9.11 -2.02
CA ASN A 16 2.02 -8.89 -0.67
C ASN A 16 1.96 -7.42 -0.25
N ASP A 17 2.37 -6.50 -1.12
CA ASP A 17 2.31 -5.06 -0.84
C ASP A 17 0.86 -4.59 -0.71
N ALA A 18 -0.03 -5.14 -1.54
CA ALA A 18 -1.46 -4.89 -1.43
C ALA A 18 -2.07 -5.42 -0.12
N MET A 19 -1.54 -6.52 0.45
CA MET A 19 -1.94 -7.01 1.77
C MET A 19 -1.50 -6.05 2.88
N VAL A 20 -0.28 -5.50 2.80
CA VAL A 20 0.20 -4.47 3.74
C VAL A 20 -0.76 -3.27 3.73
N VAL A 21 -1.08 -2.76 2.53
CA VAL A 21 -2.01 -1.63 2.37
C VAL A 21 -3.42 -1.97 2.89
N ALA A 22 -3.90 -3.19 2.66
CA ALA A 22 -5.21 -3.62 3.17
C ALA A 22 -5.27 -3.57 4.71
N VAL A 23 -4.22 -4.04 5.38
CA VAL A 23 -4.11 -3.97 6.85
C VAL A 23 -4.00 -2.53 7.33
N MET A 24 -3.20 -1.70 6.65
CA MET A 24 -3.08 -0.28 6.98
C MET A 24 -4.43 0.43 6.89
N LYS A 25 -5.17 0.24 5.79
CA LYS A 25 -6.52 0.83 5.62
C LYS A 25 -7.50 0.35 6.69
N ALA A 26 -7.47 -0.93 7.04
CA ALA A 26 -8.33 -1.49 8.08
C ALA A 26 -8.06 -0.88 9.48
N ASN A 27 -6.86 -0.34 9.71
CA ASN A 27 -6.45 0.28 10.97
C ASN A 27 -6.34 1.82 10.89
N GLY A 28 -6.76 2.44 9.79
CA GLY A 28 -6.65 3.89 9.60
C GLY A 28 -5.21 4.41 9.52
N LEU A 29 -4.24 3.56 9.17
CA LEU A 29 -2.85 3.95 9.02
C LEU A 29 -2.59 4.51 7.62
N THR A 30 -1.93 5.67 7.56
CA THR A 30 -1.70 6.39 6.30
C THR A 30 -0.22 6.69 6.02
N ASN A 31 0.68 6.39 6.96
CA ASN A 31 2.11 6.64 6.82
C ASN A 31 2.87 5.30 6.74
N LEU A 32 3.66 5.10 5.68
CA LEU A 32 4.46 3.89 5.48
C LEU A 32 5.92 4.26 5.28
N ALA A 33 6.82 3.69 6.09
CA ALA A 33 8.24 3.72 5.81
C ALA A 33 8.58 2.55 4.86
N SER A 34 8.97 2.85 3.62
CA SER A 34 9.35 1.83 2.63
C SER A 34 10.24 2.42 1.55
N ASN A 35 11.22 1.62 1.11
CA ASN A 35 12.05 1.97 -0.05
C ASN A 35 11.38 1.63 -1.39
N ASP A 36 10.21 0.99 -1.36
CA ASP A 36 9.48 0.63 -2.57
C ASP A 36 8.58 1.79 -3.03
N ALA A 37 8.91 2.36 -4.19
CA ALA A 37 8.19 3.49 -4.77
C ALA A 37 6.78 3.11 -5.27
N ASP A 38 6.46 1.83 -5.43
CA ASP A 38 5.15 1.42 -5.93
C ASP A 38 4.01 1.78 -4.96
N PHE A 39 4.31 1.93 -3.67
CA PHE A 39 3.34 2.42 -2.68
C PHE A 39 2.88 3.86 -2.95
N ASP A 40 3.62 4.66 -3.72
CA ASP A 40 3.21 6.02 -4.12
C ASP A 40 1.97 6.00 -5.05
N ARG A 41 1.63 4.83 -5.61
CA ARG A 41 0.41 4.63 -6.42
C ARG A 41 -0.86 4.51 -5.58
N VAL A 42 -0.76 4.39 -4.25
CA VAL A 42 -1.90 4.17 -3.36
C VAL A 42 -2.48 5.50 -2.89
N PRO A 43 -3.72 5.86 -3.26
CA PRO A 43 -4.32 7.10 -2.81
C PRO A 43 -4.50 7.13 -1.29
N GLY A 44 -4.09 8.24 -0.65
CA GLY A 44 -4.20 8.45 0.79
C GLY A 44 -3.09 7.78 1.62
N LEU A 45 -2.08 7.21 0.97
CA LEU A 45 -0.87 6.69 1.61
C LEU A 45 0.30 7.66 1.38
N THR A 46 1.00 8.03 2.45
CA THR A 46 2.24 8.79 2.39
C THR A 46 3.41 7.84 2.64
N ARG A 47 4.30 7.70 1.65
CA ARG A 47 5.52 6.92 1.77
C ARG A 47 6.68 7.80 2.24
N TYR A 48 7.44 7.28 3.20
CA TYR A 48 8.72 7.84 3.65
C TYR A 48 9.83 6.89 3.26
N ALA A 49 10.86 7.42 2.62
CA ALA A 49 12.04 6.68 2.21
C ALA A 49 13.32 7.44 2.59
N PRO A 50 14.44 6.73 2.79
CA PRO A 50 15.75 7.37 2.89
C PRO A 50 16.08 8.21 1.66
N ALA A 51 16.94 9.22 1.84
CA ALA A 51 17.54 9.99 0.75
C ALA A 51 18.61 9.18 -0.01
#